data_AF-A0AAD0S2X7-F1
#
_entry.id   AF-A0AAD0S2X7-F1
#
_cell.length_a   1.000
_cell.length_b   1.000
_cell.length_c   1.000
_cell.angle_alpha   90.00
_cell.angle_beta   90.00
_cell.angle_gamma   90.00
#
_symmetry.space_group_name_H-M   'P 1'
#
loop_
_entity.id
_entity.type
_entity.pdbx_description
1 polymer ?
#
loop_
_entity_poly.entity_id
_entity_poly.type
_entity_poly.pdbx_seq_one_letter_code
_entity_poly.pdbx_strand_id
1 'polypeptide(L)'
;MRYYYCLVLFLFSNSLLASALLDVKPSNKTQFLSLIKAKQGDYALVSGSDEVCKSAPFTLVKQPTQGFTLGSLIDFSDLHNGTQTKKIPDFCIVTSKLKYFVNGIVRTNRYSRCNDESDEGTTVEDLRFEDNDKITYTLSQPSVSCVFEKQ
;
A
#
# COMPACT_ATOMS: atom_id res chain seq x y z
N MET A 1 -26.54 -49.45 -14.32
CA MET A 1 -26.17 -48.14 -14.90
C MET A 1 -26.82 -47.07 -14.04
N ARG A 2 -26.09 -46.44 -13.12
CA ARG A 2 -25.16 -45.29 -13.25
C ARG A 2 -25.87 -43.99 -12.81
N TYR A 3 -25.65 -43.69 -11.53
CA TYR A 3 -25.44 -42.37 -10.91
C TYR A 3 -26.38 -41.21 -11.29
N TYR A 4 -27.37 -40.96 -10.41
CA TYR A 4 -27.88 -39.61 -10.16
C TYR A 4 -27.32 -39.13 -8.82
N TYR A 5 -26.16 -38.50 -8.85
CA TYR A 5 -25.64 -37.70 -7.75
C TYR A 5 -24.94 -36.46 -8.31
N CYS A 6 -25.13 -35.35 -7.62
CA CYS A 6 -24.36 -34.10 -7.72
C CYS A 6 -24.61 -33.26 -8.97
N LEU A 7 -25.57 -32.33 -8.89
CA LEU A 7 -25.46 -31.05 -9.63
C LEU A 7 -26.42 -29.96 -9.11
N VAL A 8 -26.39 -29.66 -7.82
CA VAL A 8 -26.88 -28.37 -7.31
C VAL A 8 -26.05 -27.97 -6.10
N LEU A 9 -24.84 -27.46 -6.30
CA LEU A 9 -24.02 -26.78 -5.28
C LEU A 9 -22.78 -26.17 -5.97
N PHE A 10 -22.98 -25.15 -6.82
CA PHE A 10 -21.87 -24.38 -7.39
C PHE A 10 -22.26 -22.92 -7.68
N LEU A 11 -22.94 -22.28 -6.73
CA LEU A 11 -23.18 -20.83 -6.76
C LEU A 11 -22.89 -20.17 -5.39
N PHE A 12 -21.86 -20.63 -4.70
CA PHE A 12 -21.34 -19.97 -3.50
C PHE A 12 -19.83 -20.04 -3.47
N SER A 13 -19.17 -19.16 -4.20
CA SER A 13 -17.78 -18.73 -3.95
C SER A 13 -17.32 -17.93 -5.15
N ASN A 14 -17.31 -16.59 -5.06
CA ASN A 14 -16.36 -15.70 -5.77
C ASN A 14 -16.73 -14.21 -5.53
N SER A 15 -16.94 -13.80 -4.27
CA SER A 15 -17.01 -12.36 -3.96
C SER A 15 -16.53 -12.00 -2.55
N LEU A 16 -15.56 -12.77 -2.01
CA LEU A 16 -14.95 -12.49 -0.69
C LEU A 16 -13.56 -11.87 -0.85
N LEU A 17 -13.44 -10.76 -1.59
CA LEU A 17 -12.20 -9.95 -1.57
C LEU A 17 -12.45 -8.43 -1.53
N ALA A 18 -13.70 -7.97 -1.36
CA ALA A 18 -14.01 -6.53 -1.45
C ALA A 18 -14.33 -5.84 -0.10
N SER A 19 -14.13 -6.48 1.05
CA SER A 19 -14.66 -5.95 2.33
C SER A 19 -13.64 -5.33 3.30
N ALA A 20 -12.34 -5.33 3.01
CA ALA A 20 -11.35 -4.79 3.97
C ALA A 20 -11.16 -3.26 3.91
N LEU A 21 -11.63 -2.59 2.84
CA LEU A 21 -11.42 -1.13 2.65
C LEU A 21 -12.62 -0.25 3.07
N LEU A 22 -13.77 -0.85 3.42
CA LEU A 22 -15.02 -0.09 3.62
C LEU A 22 -15.21 0.46 5.04
N ASP A 23 -14.43 0.02 6.03
CA ASP A 23 -14.67 0.39 7.44
C ASP A 23 -13.55 1.22 8.08
N VAL A 24 -12.54 1.62 7.31
CA VAL A 24 -11.42 2.39 7.85
C VAL A 24 -11.70 3.89 7.73
N LYS A 25 -11.81 4.56 8.87
CA LYS A 25 -12.07 6.00 8.96
C LYS A 25 -11.00 6.82 8.22
N PRO A 26 -11.39 7.78 7.36
CA PRO A 26 -10.45 8.68 6.71
C PRO A 26 -9.73 9.57 7.75
N SER A 27 -8.50 9.98 7.41
CA SER A 27 -7.69 10.90 8.20
C SER A 27 -7.14 12.03 7.34
N ASN A 28 -6.29 12.88 7.90
CA ASN A 28 -5.55 13.92 7.21
C ASN A 28 -4.05 13.78 7.45
N LYS A 29 -3.23 14.46 6.64
CA LYS A 29 -1.77 14.40 6.72
C LYS A 29 -1.23 14.70 8.13
N THR A 30 -1.78 15.70 8.83
CA THR A 30 -1.30 16.07 10.18
C THR A 30 -1.53 14.96 11.20
N GLN A 31 -2.74 14.40 11.23
CA GLN A 31 -3.08 13.27 12.11
C GLN A 31 -2.24 12.03 11.76
N PHE A 32 -2.06 11.76 10.47
CA PHE A 32 -1.27 10.63 10.00
C PHE A 32 0.23 10.78 10.36
N LEU A 33 0.78 12.00 10.31
CA LEU A 33 2.15 12.26 10.78
C LEU A 33 2.32 12.00 12.28
N SER A 34 1.30 12.31 13.09
CA SER A 34 1.32 11.95 14.52
C SER A 34 1.31 10.43 14.71
N LEU A 35 0.55 9.69 13.89
CA LEU A 35 0.56 8.23 13.88
C LEU A 35 1.94 7.67 13.53
N ILE A 36 2.58 8.17 12.47
CA ILE A 36 3.94 7.78 12.08
C ILE A 36 4.90 7.98 13.25
N LYS A 37 4.88 9.16 13.90
CA LYS A 37 5.75 9.46 15.04
C LYS A 37 5.61 8.43 16.16
N ALA A 38 4.38 8.02 16.47
CA ALA A 38 4.08 7.04 17.51
C ALA A 38 4.48 5.61 17.12
N LYS A 39 4.48 5.28 15.83
CA LYS A 39 4.75 3.93 15.32
C LYS A 39 6.21 3.69 14.91
N GLN A 40 7.10 4.67 15.07
CA GLN A 40 8.55 4.48 14.90
C GLN A 40 9.13 3.35 15.76
N GLY A 41 10.14 2.67 15.21
CA GLY A 41 10.85 1.56 15.85
C GLY A 41 11.40 0.58 14.83
N ASP A 42 12.05 -0.47 15.32
CA ASP A 42 12.54 -1.57 14.50
C ASP A 42 11.44 -2.61 14.29
N TYR A 43 11.29 -3.08 13.06
CA TYR A 43 10.29 -4.06 12.69
C TYR A 43 10.96 -5.30 12.08
N ALA A 44 10.60 -6.47 12.58
CA ALA A 44 11.02 -7.74 12.02
C ALA A 44 10.01 -8.21 10.96
N LEU A 45 10.52 -8.81 9.89
CA LEU A 45 9.70 -9.50 8.90
C LEU A 45 9.08 -10.76 9.52
N VAL A 46 7.76 -10.86 9.45
CA VAL A 46 7.01 -12.06 9.84
C VAL A 46 6.74 -12.92 8.59
N SER A 47 6.31 -12.29 7.50
CA SER A 47 6.10 -12.95 6.21
C SER A 47 6.27 -11.96 5.06
N GLY A 48 6.73 -12.44 3.90
CA GLY A 48 6.99 -11.60 2.74
C GLY A 48 7.04 -12.42 1.45
N SER A 49 6.62 -11.81 0.34
CA SER A 49 6.59 -12.46 -0.98
C SER A 49 7.69 -11.97 -1.93
N ASP A 50 8.47 -10.95 -1.55
CA ASP A 50 9.40 -10.25 -2.44
C ASP A 50 10.59 -9.64 -1.66
N GLU A 51 11.65 -9.23 -2.35
CA GLU A 51 12.87 -8.65 -1.76
C GLU A 51 12.66 -7.30 -1.06
N VAL A 52 11.56 -6.60 -1.37
CA VAL A 52 11.14 -5.40 -0.61
C VAL A 52 10.72 -5.74 0.83
N CYS A 53 10.30 -6.97 1.10
CA CYS A 53 9.91 -7.43 2.43
C CYS A 53 11.15 -7.82 3.25
N LYS A 54 11.78 -6.85 3.91
CA LYS A 54 12.95 -7.09 4.80
C LYS A 54 12.75 -6.42 6.16
N SER A 55 13.19 -7.09 7.22
CA SER A 55 13.25 -6.50 8.55
C SER A 55 14.02 -5.18 8.49
N ALA A 56 13.43 -4.13 9.05
CA ALA A 56 13.95 -2.79 8.88
C ALA A 56 13.37 -1.81 9.91
N PRO A 57 14.06 -0.68 10.14
CA PRO A 57 13.50 0.40 10.93
C PRO A 57 12.36 1.10 10.18
N PHE A 58 11.29 1.42 10.91
CA PHE A 58 10.24 2.34 10.50
C PHE A 58 10.59 3.74 11.01
N THR A 59 10.93 4.65 10.09
CA THR A 59 11.53 5.95 10.46
C THR A 59 10.78 7.12 9.87
N LEU A 60 10.70 8.22 10.64
CA LEU A 60 10.18 9.50 10.15
C LEU A 60 11.27 10.22 9.33
N VAL A 61 10.93 10.59 8.09
CA VAL A 61 11.74 11.47 7.25
C VAL A 61 11.27 12.91 7.43
N LYS A 62 12.18 13.82 7.79
CA LYS A 62 11.86 15.24 8.07
C LYS A 62 12.26 16.20 6.95
N GLN A 63 13.22 15.83 6.11
CA GLN A 63 13.77 16.68 5.04
C GLN A 63 14.20 15.80 3.85
N PRO A 64 14.14 16.32 2.60
CA PRO A 64 13.60 17.62 2.20
C PRO A 64 12.05 17.67 2.25
N THR A 65 11.40 16.51 2.19
CA THR A 65 9.95 16.34 2.33
C THR A 65 9.63 15.55 3.58
N GLN A 66 8.45 15.79 4.15
CA GLN A 66 8.02 15.12 5.37
C GLN A 66 7.30 13.83 5.01
N GLY A 67 7.75 12.71 5.59
CA GLY A 67 7.19 11.40 5.32
C GLY A 67 7.82 10.32 6.17
N PHE A 68 7.90 9.11 5.65
CA PHE A 68 8.48 7.98 6.38
C PHE A 68 9.02 6.91 5.45
N THR A 69 9.84 6.02 6.00
CA THR A 69 10.29 4.81 5.32
C THR A 69 10.13 3.60 6.23
N LEU A 70 9.97 2.43 5.62
CA LEU A 70 10.18 1.12 6.23
C LEU A 70 11.33 0.45 5.46
N GLY A 71 12.54 0.58 5.99
CA GLY A 71 13.75 0.22 5.25
C GLY A 71 14.05 1.17 4.08
N SER A 72 14.70 0.65 3.04
CA SER A 72 15.11 1.44 1.86
C SER A 72 14.17 1.33 0.67
N LEU A 73 13.27 0.34 0.66
CA LEU A 73 12.45 0.01 -0.52
C LEU A 73 10.96 0.35 -0.35
N ILE A 74 10.47 0.51 0.89
CA ILE A 74 9.13 1.04 1.18
C ILE A 74 9.29 2.50 1.59
N ASP A 75 9.10 3.42 0.65
CA ASP A 75 9.36 4.85 0.83
C ASP A 75 8.11 5.71 0.56
N PHE A 76 7.69 6.43 1.60
CA PHE A 76 6.63 7.45 1.58
C PHE A 76 7.17 8.80 2.09
N SER A 77 8.40 9.16 1.73
CA SER A 77 9.10 10.39 2.13
C SER A 77 8.47 11.67 1.59
N ASP A 78 7.64 11.61 0.55
CA ASP A 78 6.95 12.76 -0.04
C ASP A 78 5.44 12.74 0.23
N LEU A 79 5.05 12.88 1.51
CA LEU A 79 3.63 12.99 1.85
C LEU A 79 3.07 14.33 1.39
N HIS A 80 2.02 14.29 0.58
CA HIS A 80 1.33 15.44 0.01
C HIS A 80 -0.18 15.33 0.15
N ASN A 81 -0.87 16.46 0.00
CA ASN A 81 -2.32 16.49 -0.07
C ASN A 81 -2.76 16.55 -1.53
N GLY A 82 -3.91 15.94 -1.81
CA GLY A 82 -4.47 15.91 -3.16
C GLY A 82 -3.68 15.03 -4.12
N THR A 83 -3.81 15.36 -5.39
CA THR A 83 -3.14 14.66 -6.49
C THR A 83 -1.93 15.48 -6.91
N GLN A 84 -0.74 14.87 -6.93
CA GLN A 84 0.46 15.47 -7.48
C GLN A 84 0.81 14.85 -8.83
N THR A 85 1.17 15.70 -9.78
CA THR A 85 1.64 15.29 -11.10
C THR A 85 3.08 15.75 -11.26
N LYS A 86 3.98 14.83 -11.56
CA LYS A 86 5.38 15.12 -11.89
C LYS A 86 5.69 14.54 -13.28
N LYS A 87 6.54 15.24 -14.05
CA LYS A 87 7.11 14.72 -15.29
C LYS A 87 8.44 14.04 -14.95
N ILE A 88 8.67 12.85 -15.46
CA ILE A 88 9.95 12.14 -15.32
C ILE A 88 10.45 11.74 -16.72
N PRO A 89 11.75 11.47 -16.91
CA PRO A 89 12.25 10.92 -18.17
C PRO A 89 11.46 9.64 -18.54
N ASP A 90 11.15 9.46 -19.82
CA ASP A 90 10.38 8.33 -20.40
C ASP A 90 8.89 8.20 -20.05
N PHE A 91 8.37 8.94 -19.06
CA PHE A 91 6.93 9.02 -18.73
C PHE A 91 6.44 10.46 -18.64
N CYS A 92 5.39 10.81 -19.38
CA CYS A 92 4.97 12.20 -19.49
C CYS A 92 4.26 12.71 -18.24
N ILE A 93 3.53 11.85 -17.54
CA ILE A 93 2.84 12.20 -16.29
C ILE A 93 2.90 10.99 -15.35
N VAL A 94 3.57 11.16 -14.21
CA VAL A 94 3.33 10.31 -13.04
C VAL A 94 2.43 11.08 -12.09
N THR A 95 1.22 10.56 -11.94
CA THR A 95 0.25 11.11 -11.02
C THR A 95 0.24 10.26 -9.76
N SER A 96 0.67 10.84 -8.64
CA SER A 96 0.56 10.24 -7.31
C SER A 96 -0.64 10.82 -6.58
N LYS A 97 -1.43 9.95 -5.95
CA LYS A 97 -2.50 10.34 -5.05
C LYS A 97 -2.35 9.58 -3.73
N LEU A 98 -2.36 10.32 -2.63
CA LEU A 98 -2.33 9.76 -1.28
C LEU A 98 -3.71 9.85 -0.63
N LYS A 99 -4.14 8.75 -0.02
CA LYS A 99 -5.31 8.70 0.88
C LYS A 99 -4.84 8.31 2.26
N TYR A 100 -5.11 9.18 3.23
CA TYR A 100 -4.76 8.97 4.63
C TYR A 100 -5.93 8.34 5.36
N PHE A 101 -5.61 7.37 6.22
CA PHE A 101 -6.55 6.70 7.10
C PHE A 101 -6.02 6.76 8.53
N VAL A 102 -6.91 6.54 9.50
CA VAL A 102 -6.52 6.55 10.92
C VAL A 102 -5.51 5.48 11.29
N ASN A 103 -5.40 4.43 10.48
CA ASN A 103 -4.50 3.29 10.69
C ASN A 103 -3.54 3.07 9.51
N GLY A 104 -3.39 4.01 8.57
CA GLY A 104 -2.57 3.70 7.39
C GLY A 104 -2.68 4.69 6.26
N ILE A 105 -2.07 4.34 5.13
CA ILE A 105 -1.99 5.17 3.94
C ILE A 105 -2.07 4.31 2.69
N VAL A 106 -2.77 4.83 1.69
CA VAL A 106 -2.77 4.28 0.35
C VAL A 106 -2.16 5.29 -0.61
N ARG A 107 -1.17 4.85 -1.38
CA ARG A 107 -0.64 5.59 -2.54
C ARG A 107 -1.13 4.92 -3.82
N THR A 108 -1.68 5.72 -4.71
CA THR A 108 -1.99 5.28 -6.08
C THR A 108 -1.11 6.09 -7.03
N ASN A 109 -0.24 5.40 -7.74
CA ASN A 109 0.54 6.00 -8.83
C ASN A 109 -0.08 5.58 -10.15
N ARG A 110 -0.32 6.56 -11.03
CA ARG A 110 -0.67 6.35 -12.43
C ARG A 110 0.45 6.84 -13.31
N TYR A 111 0.82 6.01 -14.27
CA TYR A 111 1.89 6.28 -15.21
C TYR A 111 1.26 6.36 -16.59
N SER A 112 1.49 7.46 -17.30
CA SER A 112 1.20 7.54 -18.73
C SER A 112 2.49 7.78 -19.53
N ARG A 113 2.68 7.00 -20.60
CA ARG A 113 3.82 7.17 -21.49
C ARG A 113 3.61 8.38 -22.40
N CYS A 114 4.71 9.05 -22.75
CA CYS A 114 4.65 10.25 -23.60
C CYS A 114 4.15 10.01 -25.03
N ASN A 115 4.39 8.81 -25.56
CA ASN A 115 4.19 8.52 -26.98
C ASN A 115 2.95 7.65 -27.22
N ASP A 116 2.30 7.17 -26.15
CA ASP A 116 1.12 6.31 -26.25
C ASP A 116 0.31 6.39 -24.94
N GLU A 117 -0.86 7.03 -25.00
CA GLU A 117 -1.80 7.11 -23.88
C GLU A 117 -2.50 5.77 -23.60
N SER A 118 -2.35 4.75 -24.46
CA SER A 118 -2.94 3.42 -24.24
C SER A 118 -2.13 2.52 -23.29
N ASP A 119 -0.86 2.87 -23.04
CA ASP A 119 0.04 2.20 -22.09
C ASP A 119 -0.03 2.86 -20.68
N GLU A 120 -1.25 2.97 -20.13
CA GLU A 120 -1.45 3.45 -18.76
C GLU A 120 -1.23 2.33 -17.73
N GLY A 121 -0.26 2.54 -16.85
CA GLY A 121 -0.01 1.67 -15.69
C GLY A 121 -0.60 2.28 -14.42
N THR A 122 -1.17 1.44 -13.54
CA THR A 122 -1.54 1.87 -12.19
C THR A 122 -0.94 0.94 -11.15
N THR A 123 -0.16 1.50 -10.22
CA THR A 123 0.28 0.79 -9.02
C THR A 123 -0.43 1.35 -7.80
N VAL A 124 -0.80 0.45 -6.89
CA VAL A 124 -1.41 0.79 -5.62
C VAL A 124 -0.53 0.19 -4.52
N GLU A 125 -0.09 1.05 -3.63
CA GLU A 125 0.59 0.67 -2.40
C GLU A 125 -0.32 0.94 -1.23
N ASP A 126 -0.52 -0.05 -0.38
CA ASP A 126 -1.30 0.08 0.85
C ASP A 126 -0.43 -0.34 2.04
N LEU A 127 -0.25 0.58 2.99
CA LEU A 127 0.44 0.32 4.25
C LEU A 127 -0.54 0.55 5.41
N ARG A 128 -0.73 -0.48 6.24
CA ARG A 128 -1.59 -0.43 7.43
C ARG A 128 -0.83 -0.75 8.68
N PHE A 129 -1.17 -0.03 9.75
CA PHE A 129 -0.89 -0.37 11.12
C PHE A 129 -2.05 -1.20 11.64
N GLU A 130 -1.77 -2.45 11.97
CA GLU A 130 -2.72 -3.35 12.59
C GLU A 130 -2.60 -3.29 14.11
N ASP A 131 -3.54 -3.94 14.79
CA ASP A 131 -3.42 -4.22 16.22
C ASP A 131 -2.19 -5.10 16.51
N ASN A 132 -1.66 -5.02 17.73
CA ASN A 132 -0.44 -5.71 18.17
C ASN A 132 0.86 -5.24 17.48
N ASP A 133 0.93 -3.95 17.16
CA ASP A 133 2.14 -3.32 16.60
C ASP A 133 2.68 -3.99 15.33
N LYS A 134 1.75 -4.46 14.48
CA LYS A 134 2.07 -4.99 13.17
C LYS A 134 1.90 -3.94 12.08
N ILE A 135 2.71 -4.09 11.04
CA ILE A 135 2.56 -3.35 9.79
C ILE A 135 2.29 -4.35 8.67
N THR A 136 1.24 -4.12 7.89
CA THR A 136 1.03 -4.80 6.62
C THR A 136 1.36 -3.85 5.47
N TYR A 137 2.01 -4.37 4.43
CA TYR A 137 2.30 -3.64 3.21
C TYR A 137 1.91 -4.48 2.01
N THR A 138 1.24 -3.86 1.03
CA THR A 138 0.95 -4.50 -0.25
C THR A 138 1.29 -3.57 -1.41
N LEU A 139 1.71 -4.16 -2.53
CA LEU A 139 1.87 -3.51 -3.83
C LEU A 139 1.06 -4.30 -4.85
N SER A 140 0.29 -3.61 -5.70
CA SER A 140 -0.57 -4.28 -6.68
C SER A 140 0.20 -4.87 -7.87
N GLN A 141 1.26 -4.22 -8.32
CA GLN A 141 2.04 -4.59 -9.50
C GLN A 141 3.53 -4.21 -9.33
N PRO A 142 4.47 -5.19 -9.28
CA PRO A 142 4.20 -6.62 -9.09
C PRO A 142 3.43 -6.87 -7.78
N SER A 143 2.75 -8.01 -7.68
CA SER A 143 2.01 -8.33 -6.46
C SER A 143 2.98 -8.63 -5.33
N VAL A 144 2.98 -7.76 -4.32
CA VAL A 144 3.77 -7.92 -3.09
C VAL A 144 2.84 -7.93 -1.89
N SER A 145 3.14 -8.77 -0.91
CA SER A 145 2.56 -8.71 0.42
C SER A 145 3.64 -8.94 1.47
N CYS A 146 3.75 -8.01 2.42
CA CYS A 146 4.64 -8.10 3.57
C CYS A 146 3.85 -7.93 4.87
N VAL A 147 4.26 -8.66 5.91
CA VAL A 147 3.81 -8.48 7.29
C VAL A 147 5.03 -8.31 8.17
N PHE A 148 5.01 -7.26 8.99
CA PHE A 148 6.07 -6.94 9.93
C PHE A 148 5.52 -6.79 11.34
N GLU A 149 6.36 -7.05 12.33
CA GLU A 149 6.03 -6.93 13.75
C GLU A 149 7.10 -6.13 14.48
N LYS A 150 6.68 -5.17 15.28
CA LYS A 150 7.57 -4.31 16.05
C LYS A 150 8.35 -5.12 17.09
N GLN A 151 9.63 -4.81 17.25
CA GLN A 151 10.52 -5.40 18.25
C GLN A 151 10.56 -4.58 19.54
#